data_AF-A0AAU7H6W1-F1
#
_entry.id   AF-A0AAU7H6W1-F1
#
_cell.length_a   1.000
_cell.length_b   1.000
_cell.length_c   1.000
_cell.angle_alpha   90.00
_cell.angle_beta   90.00
_cell.angle_gamma   90.00
#
_symmetry.space_group_name_H-M   'P 1'
#
loop_
_entity.id
_entity.type
_entity.pdbx_description
1 polymer ?
#
loop_
_entity_poly.entity_id
_entity_poly.type
_entity_poly.pdbx_seq_one_letter_code
_entity_poly.pdbx_strand_id
1 'polypeptide(L)'
;MLPEFLKYGYLGLLAIIIVLSYRIIINGNNKNHKTSRVIYILLAFSLINFLSGFMGYIWASKELEVAAKKATTASVLDTHIRNITKKHEDDMLPLQLALKSTVDNLKVSLLESTRSQYLNEIERINKVIREREIIFSENINNLKNNISKEVD
;
A
#
# COMPACT_ATOMS: atom_id res chain seq x y z
N MET A 1 17.13 -5.92 3.52
CA MET A 1 18.20 -6.58 4.30
C MET A 1 17.70 -7.75 5.14
N LEU A 2 16.67 -7.61 6.00
CA LEU A 2 16.08 -8.72 6.77
C LEU A 2 15.45 -9.87 5.91
N PRO A 3 14.77 -9.59 4.78
CA PRO A 3 14.16 -10.63 3.95
C PRO A 3 15.20 -11.54 3.27
N GLU A 4 16.32 -10.96 2.82
CA GLU A 4 17.44 -11.71 2.23
C GLU A 4 18.16 -12.55 3.28
N PHE A 5 18.31 -12.02 4.51
CA PHE A 5 18.87 -12.77 5.63
C PHE A 5 18.01 -13.98 6.00
N LEU A 6 16.67 -13.88 5.96
CA LEU A 6 15.78 -15.04 6.14
C LEU A 6 15.86 -16.03 4.97
N LYS A 7 15.97 -15.52 3.74
CA LYS A 7 16.03 -16.34 2.51
C LYS A 7 17.27 -17.26 2.49
N TYR A 8 18.40 -16.78 3.02
CA TYR A 8 19.63 -17.56 3.19
C TYR A 8 19.83 -18.12 4.61
N GLY A 9 19.01 -17.70 5.58
CA GLY A 9 19.09 -18.14 6.98
C GLY A 9 18.79 -19.63 7.15
N TYR A 10 17.92 -20.18 6.30
CA TYR A 10 17.67 -21.62 6.24
C TYR A 10 18.92 -22.41 5.82
N LEU A 11 19.69 -21.91 4.85
CA LEU A 11 20.97 -22.52 4.42
C LEU A 11 22.02 -22.45 5.53
N GLY A 12 22.07 -21.35 6.28
CA GLY A 12 22.94 -21.21 7.46
C GLY A 12 22.59 -22.19 8.58
N LEU A 13 21.29 -22.38 8.85
CA LEU A 13 20.79 -23.38 9.80
C LEU A 13 21.14 -24.81 9.37
N LEU A 14 21.00 -25.11 8.08
CA LEU A 14 21.36 -26.40 7.50
C LEU A 14 22.86 -26.69 7.64
N ALA A 15 23.71 -25.69 7.38
CA ALA A 15 25.15 -25.79 7.56
C ALA A 15 25.53 -26.03 9.04
N ILE A 16 24.88 -25.34 9.98
CA ILE A 16 25.08 -25.55 11.43
C ILE A 16 24.69 -26.97 11.85
N ILE A 17 23.56 -27.50 11.35
CA ILE A 17 23.13 -28.88 11.61
C ILE A 17 24.18 -29.88 11.11
N ILE A 18 24.69 -29.69 9.89
CA ILE A 18 25.71 -30.58 9.30
C ILE A 18 27.00 -30.55 10.13
N VAL A 19 27.48 -29.35 10.50
CA VAL A 19 28.71 -29.16 11.28
C VAL A 19 28.59 -29.77 12.68
N LEU A 20 27.46 -29.54 13.37
CA LEU A 20 27.22 -30.11 14.70
C LEU A 20 27.12 -31.64 14.65
N SER A 21 26.42 -32.19 13.65
CA SER A 21 26.30 -33.64 13.45
C SER A 21 27.68 -34.28 13.22
N TYR A 22 28.49 -33.67 12.36
CA TYR A 22 29.86 -34.11 12.08
C TYR A 22 30.76 -34.04 13.32
N ARG A 23 30.71 -32.95 14.09
CA ARG A 23 31.51 -32.75 15.31
C ARG A 23 31.16 -33.75 16.41
N ILE A 24 29.87 -34.09 16.56
CA ILE A 24 29.40 -35.09 17.53
C ILE A 24 29.89 -36.50 17.14
N ILE A 25 29.90 -36.83 15.84
CA ILE A 25 30.39 -38.11 15.34
C ILE A 25 31.90 -38.27 15.61
N ILE A 26 32.71 -37.24 15.31
CA ILE A 26 34.17 -37.27 15.48
C ILE A 26 34.58 -37.29 16.96
N ASN A 27 34.05 -36.37 17.78
CA ASN A 27 34.40 -36.32 19.20
C ASN A 27 33.89 -37.55 19.97
N GLY A 28 32.94 -38.29 19.41
CA GLY A 28 32.42 -39.51 19.98
C GLY A 28 33.33 -40.73 19.80
N ASN A 29 34.31 -40.78 18.91
CA ASN A 29 34.89 -42.08 18.54
C ASN A 29 35.64 -42.85 19.68
N ASN A 30 35.82 -42.23 20.86
CA ASN A 30 36.57 -42.79 22.01
C ASN A 30 35.74 -43.41 23.17
N LYS A 31 34.39 -43.45 23.15
CA LYS A 31 33.58 -44.02 24.28
C LYS A 31 32.42 -44.91 23.81
N ASN A 32 32.27 -46.12 24.35
CA ASN A 32 31.30 -47.15 23.89
C ASN A 32 29.78 -46.85 24.06
N HIS A 33 29.35 -45.62 24.31
CA HIS A 33 27.94 -45.27 24.52
C HIS A 33 27.26 -44.78 23.23
N LYS A 34 26.82 -45.71 22.38
CA LYS A 34 26.18 -45.43 21.08
C LYS A 34 24.77 -44.80 21.22
N THR A 35 23.96 -45.23 22.18
CA THR A 35 22.56 -44.78 22.38
C THR A 35 22.44 -43.35 22.91
N SER A 36 23.31 -42.94 23.83
CA SER A 36 23.31 -41.58 24.40
C SER A 36 23.56 -40.49 23.34
N ARG A 37 24.32 -40.80 22.28
CA ARG A 37 24.61 -39.85 21.18
C ARG A 37 23.44 -39.58 20.27
N VAL A 38 22.69 -40.63 19.95
CA VAL A 38 21.48 -40.52 19.12
C VAL A 38 20.47 -39.61 19.82
N ILE A 39 20.37 -39.72 21.15
CA ILE A 39 19.53 -38.84 21.97
C ILE A 39 20.00 -37.38 21.87
N TYR A 40 21.29 -37.08 22.02
CA TYR A 40 21.79 -35.70 21.90
C TYR A 40 21.55 -35.08 20.52
N ILE A 41 21.73 -35.85 19.44
CA ILE A 41 21.48 -35.39 18.07
C ILE A 41 19.99 -35.13 17.85
N LEU A 42 19.11 -36.03 18.31
CA LEU A 42 17.66 -35.85 18.24
C LEU A 42 17.20 -34.62 19.02
N LEU A 43 17.76 -34.40 20.21
CA LEU A 43 17.43 -33.25 21.05
C LEU A 43 17.85 -31.94 20.36
N ALA A 44 19.06 -31.89 19.81
CA ALA A 44 19.53 -30.73 19.05
C ALA A 44 18.66 -30.46 17.80
N PHE A 45 18.31 -31.51 17.06
CA PHE A 45 17.45 -31.40 15.88
C PHE A 45 16.04 -30.91 16.24
N SER A 46 15.46 -31.43 17.32
CA SER A 46 14.15 -30.99 17.82
C SER A 46 14.18 -29.53 18.25
N LEU A 47 15.24 -29.09 18.93
CA LEU A 47 15.37 -27.72 19.43
C LEU A 47 15.53 -26.72 18.27
N ILE A 48 16.29 -27.10 17.25
CA ILE A 48 16.46 -26.30 16.03
C ILE A 48 15.14 -26.21 15.25
N ASN A 49 14.40 -27.31 15.08
CA ASN A 49 13.09 -27.29 14.42
C ASN A 49 12.05 -26.46 15.19
N PHE A 50 12.10 -26.50 16.53
CA PHE A 50 11.22 -25.68 17.35
C PHE A 50 11.53 -24.18 17.20
N LEU A 51 12.81 -23.80 17.25
CA LEU A 51 13.24 -22.41 17.05
C LEU A 51 12.94 -21.91 15.64
N SER A 52 13.13 -22.75 14.61
CA SER A 52 12.84 -22.37 13.22
C SER A 52 11.33 -22.22 12.99
N GLY A 53 10.51 -23.12 13.56
CA GLY A 53 9.06 -23.02 13.52
C GLY A 53 8.53 -21.74 14.21
N PHE A 54 9.10 -21.40 15.37
CA PHE A 54 8.75 -20.19 16.10
C PHE A 54 9.14 -18.91 15.33
N MET A 55 10.35 -18.86 14.77
CA MET A 55 10.78 -17.72 13.93
C MET A 55 9.96 -17.61 12.64
N GLY A 56 9.61 -18.74 12.02
CA GLY A 56 8.71 -18.78 10.87
C GLY A 56 7.31 -18.26 11.21
N TYR A 57 6.78 -18.62 12.37
CA TYR A 57 5.49 -18.12 12.87
C TYR A 57 5.53 -16.60 13.11
N ILE A 58 6.57 -16.09 13.79
CA ILE A 58 6.73 -14.64 14.00
C ILE A 58 6.82 -13.90 12.67
N TRP A 59 7.57 -14.44 11.70
CA TRP A 59 7.70 -13.83 10.39
C TRP A 59 6.36 -13.82 9.64
N ALA A 60 5.66 -14.96 9.57
CA ALA A 60 4.35 -15.05 8.93
C ALA A 60 3.32 -14.11 9.59
N SER A 61 3.34 -13.99 10.91
CA SER A 61 2.48 -13.06 11.65
C SER A 61 2.78 -11.61 11.30
N LYS A 62 4.06 -11.22 11.19
CA LYS A 62 4.44 -9.85 10.78
C LYS A 62 4.07 -9.57 9.33
N GLU A 63 4.29 -10.53 8.44
CA GLU A 63 3.94 -10.38 7.02
C GLU A 63 2.42 -10.23 6.84
N LEU A 64 1.63 -10.99 7.60
CA LEU A 64 0.18 -10.87 7.62
C LEU A 64 -0.28 -9.50 8.14
N GLU A 65 0.36 -8.98 9.20
CA GLU A 65 0.05 -7.65 9.72
C GLU A 65 0.35 -6.55 8.69
N VAL A 66 1.49 -6.63 8.00
CA VAL A 66 1.86 -5.70 6.93
C VAL A 66 0.88 -5.79 5.76
N ALA A 67 0.49 -7.00 5.35
CA ALA A 67 -0.49 -7.22 4.29
C ALA A 67 -1.88 -6.65 4.66
N ALA A 68 -2.32 -6.87 5.90
CA ALA A 68 -3.57 -6.31 6.42
C ALA A 68 -3.54 -4.78 6.43
N LYS A 69 -2.45 -4.17 6.90
CA LYS A 69 -2.24 -2.71 6.86
C LYS A 69 -2.32 -2.17 5.44
N LYS A 70 -1.62 -2.79 4.48
CA LYS A 70 -1.67 -2.41 3.05
C LYS A 70 -3.09 -2.50 2.48
N ALA A 71 -3.83 -3.56 2.79
CA ALA A 71 -5.20 -3.74 2.35
C ALA A 71 -6.12 -2.65 2.94
N THR A 72 -5.97 -2.32 4.23
CA THR A 72 -6.73 -1.23 4.85
C THR A 72 -6.42 0.13 4.24
N THR A 73 -5.14 0.45 4.00
CA THR A 73 -4.74 1.71 3.35
C THR A 73 -5.30 1.81 1.93
N ALA A 74 -5.25 0.72 1.15
CA ALA A 74 -5.83 0.69 -0.19
C ALA A 74 -7.36 0.91 -0.19
N SER A 75 -8.07 0.31 0.78
CA SER A 75 -9.52 0.50 0.92
C SER A 75 -9.88 1.94 1.34
N VAL A 76 -9.12 2.52 2.26
CA VAL A 76 -9.30 3.92 2.68
C VAL A 76 -9.02 4.87 1.52
N LEU A 77 -8.01 4.56 0.70
CA LEU A 77 -7.67 5.32 -0.50
C LEU A 77 -8.78 5.31 -1.54
N ASP A 78 -9.29 4.14 -1.89
CA ASP A 78 -10.39 4.02 -2.86
C ASP A 78 -11.61 4.82 -2.38
N THR A 79 -11.89 4.76 -1.07
CA THR A 79 -12.98 5.55 -0.46
C THR A 79 -12.74 7.05 -0.59
N HIS A 80 -11.53 7.54 -0.30
CA HIS A 80 -11.21 8.97 -0.40
C HIS A 80 -11.25 9.46 -1.85
N ILE A 81 -10.71 8.69 -2.81
CA ILE A 81 -10.77 9.04 -4.23
C ILE A 81 -12.23 9.14 -4.67
N ARG A 82 -13.05 8.12 -4.38
CA ARG A 82 -14.48 8.15 -4.74
C ARG A 82 -15.21 9.34 -4.14
N ASN A 83 -14.93 9.69 -2.87
CA ASN A 83 -15.55 10.84 -2.22
C ASN A 83 -15.13 12.16 -2.88
N ILE A 84 -13.85 12.33 -3.21
CA ILE A 84 -13.35 13.53 -3.89
C ILE A 84 -13.93 13.64 -5.31
N THR A 85 -13.96 12.55 -6.06
CA THR A 85 -14.56 12.50 -7.41
C THR A 85 -16.04 12.81 -7.37
N LYS A 86 -16.79 12.19 -6.45
CA LYS A 86 -18.23 12.43 -6.32
C LYS A 86 -18.52 13.87 -5.95
N LYS A 87 -17.78 14.43 -4.98
CA LYS A 87 -17.94 15.84 -4.59
C LYS A 87 -17.65 16.77 -5.77
N HIS A 88 -16.62 16.48 -6.57
CA HIS A 88 -16.29 17.27 -7.75
C HIS A 88 -17.40 17.21 -8.80
N GLU A 89 -17.97 16.03 -9.04
CA GLU A 89 -19.10 15.84 -9.95
C GLU A 89 -20.33 16.62 -9.47
N ASP A 90 -20.69 16.48 -8.19
CA ASP A 90 -21.80 17.20 -7.55
C ASP A 90 -21.62 18.73 -7.64
N ASP A 91 -20.38 19.21 -7.49
CA ASP A 91 -20.03 20.64 -7.59
C ASP A 91 -20.01 21.16 -9.04
N MET A 92 -19.61 20.33 -10.02
CA MET A 92 -19.46 20.73 -11.42
C MET A 92 -20.76 20.71 -12.20
N LEU A 93 -21.65 19.76 -11.91
CA LEU A 93 -22.94 19.61 -12.59
C LEU A 93 -23.78 20.91 -12.64
N PRO A 94 -23.98 21.65 -11.53
CA PRO A 94 -24.72 22.92 -11.59
C PRO A 94 -24.01 23.99 -12.43
N LEU A 95 -22.68 24.02 -12.43
CA LEU A 95 -21.91 24.98 -13.25
C LEU A 95 -22.03 24.67 -14.74
N GLN A 96 -22.00 23.38 -15.11
CA GLN A 96 -22.19 22.94 -16.50
C GLN A 96 -23.62 23.25 -16.99
N LEU A 97 -24.62 23.03 -16.13
CA LEU A 97 -26.01 23.37 -16.44
C LEU A 97 -26.21 24.89 -16.59
N ALA A 98 -25.62 25.68 -15.69
CA ALA A 98 -25.63 27.14 -15.79
C ALA A 98 -24.96 27.62 -17.08
N LEU A 99 -23.77 27.11 -17.40
CA LEU A 99 -23.05 27.44 -18.61
C LEU A 99 -23.87 27.12 -19.86
N LYS A 100 -24.46 25.92 -19.92
CA LYS A 100 -25.31 25.48 -21.03
C LYS A 100 -26.51 26.41 -21.19
N SER A 101 -27.21 26.73 -20.10
CA SER A 101 -28.34 27.65 -20.10
C SER A 101 -27.95 29.04 -20.61
N THR A 102 -26.84 29.59 -20.13
CA THR A 102 -26.31 30.91 -20.56
C THR A 102 -25.94 30.92 -22.04
N VAL A 103 -25.32 29.85 -22.55
CA VAL A 103 -24.98 29.69 -23.97
C VAL A 103 -26.25 29.57 -24.83
N ASP A 104 -27.25 28.82 -24.39
CA ASP A 104 -28.50 28.68 -25.14
C ASP A 104 -29.29 30.00 -25.17
N ASN A 105 -29.30 30.75 -24.07
CA ASN A 105 -29.89 32.08 -24.01
C ASN A 105 -29.15 33.10 -24.90
N LEU A 106 -27.81 33.01 -24.98
CA LEU A 106 -27.01 33.83 -25.90
C LEU A 106 -27.40 33.60 -27.36
N LYS A 107 -27.63 32.35 -27.77
CA LYS A 107 -28.01 32.00 -29.15
C LYS A 107 -29.34 32.62 -29.58
N VAL A 108 -30.30 32.69 -28.65
CA VAL A 108 -31.65 33.23 -28.92
C VAL A 108 -31.70 34.76 -28.74
N SER A 109 -30.67 35.36 -28.16
CA SER A 109 -30.63 36.80 -27.89
C SER A 109 -30.29 37.63 -29.12
N LEU A 110 -31.18 38.58 -29.43
CA LEU A 110 -31.09 39.50 -30.56
C LEU A 110 -30.49 40.87 -30.19
N LEU A 111 -30.59 41.29 -28.92
CA LEU A 111 -30.05 42.57 -28.46
C LEU A 111 -28.57 42.45 -28.08
N GLU A 112 -27.75 43.38 -28.58
CA GLU A 112 -26.30 43.38 -28.33
C GLU A 112 -25.95 43.55 -26.85
N SER A 113 -26.73 44.36 -26.10
CA SER A 113 -26.55 44.53 -24.66
C SER A 113 -26.78 43.22 -23.89
N THR A 114 -27.81 42.46 -24.26
CA THR A 114 -28.13 41.16 -23.65
C THR A 114 -27.09 40.10 -24.03
N ARG A 115 -26.60 40.12 -25.28
CA ARG A 115 -25.51 39.24 -25.74
C ARG A 115 -24.23 39.49 -24.96
N SER A 116 -23.86 40.75 -24.75
CA SER A 116 -22.70 41.13 -23.94
C SER A 116 -22.81 40.64 -22.49
N GLN A 117 -24.01 40.74 -21.88
CA GLN A 117 -24.26 40.19 -20.55
C GLN A 117 -24.04 38.67 -20.49
N TYR A 118 -24.57 37.91 -21.46
CA TYR A 118 -24.36 36.46 -21.49
C TYR A 118 -22.91 36.07 -21.75
N LEU A 119 -22.17 36.82 -22.57
CA LEU A 119 -20.73 36.59 -22.78
C LEU A 119 -19.94 36.80 -21.48
N ASN A 120 -20.22 37.86 -20.73
CA ASN A 120 -19.60 38.10 -19.43
C ASN A 120 -19.94 37.01 -18.41
N GLU A 121 -21.18 36.52 -18.41
CA GLU A 121 -21.60 35.44 -17.52
C GLU A 121 -20.95 34.10 -17.90
N ILE A 122 -20.78 33.81 -19.21
CA ILE A 122 -20.00 32.65 -19.69
C ILE A 122 -18.55 32.74 -19.20
N GLU A 123 -17.92 33.91 -19.31
CA GLU A 123 -16.54 34.11 -18.84
C GLU A 123 -16.43 33.88 -17.32
N ARG A 124 -17.40 34.42 -16.56
CA ARG A 124 -17.46 34.24 -15.11
C ARG A 124 -17.62 32.76 -14.72
N ILE A 125 -18.54 32.04 -15.35
CA ILE A 125 -18.77 30.62 -15.08
C ILE A 125 -17.52 29.81 -15.44
N ASN A 126 -16.90 30.09 -16.59
CA ASN A 126 -15.66 29.43 -17.01
C ASN A 126 -14.50 29.67 -16.03
N LYS A 127 -14.40 30.88 -15.46
CA LYS A 127 -13.40 31.18 -14.43
C LYS A 127 -13.60 30.29 -13.19
N VAL A 128 -14.83 30.18 -12.71
CA VAL A 128 -15.17 29.34 -11.54
C VAL A 128 -14.89 27.86 -11.83
N ILE A 129 -15.23 27.37 -13.03
CA ILE A 129 -14.92 25.98 -13.45
C ILE A 129 -13.40 25.74 -13.39
N ARG A 130 -12.58 26.63 -13.95
CA ARG A 130 -11.11 26.52 -13.92
C ARG A 130 -10.56 26.52 -12.49
N GLU A 131 -11.04 27.41 -11.63
CA GLU A 131 -10.64 27.45 -10.22
C GLU A 131 -10.97 26.12 -9.51
N ARG A 132 -12.14 25.54 -9.79
CA ARG A 132 -12.55 24.24 -9.23
C ARG A 132 -11.72 23.07 -9.75
N GLU A 133 -11.33 23.07 -11.02
CA GLU A 133 -10.43 22.06 -11.60
C GLU A 133 -9.03 22.10 -10.97
N ILE A 134 -8.52 23.30 -10.68
CA ILE A 134 -7.24 23.49 -9.98
C ILE A 134 -7.34 22.90 -8.57
N ILE A 135 -8.36 23.29 -7.80
CA ILE A 135 -8.58 22.78 -6.43
C ILE A 135 -8.73 21.25 -6.42
N PHE A 136 -9.45 20.69 -7.39
CA PHE A 136 -9.59 19.24 -7.51
C PHE A 136 -8.23 18.56 -7.77
N SER A 137 -7.44 19.10 -8.70
CA SER A 137 -6.11 18.59 -9.02
C SER A 137 -5.15 18.68 -7.82
N GLU A 138 -5.20 19.78 -7.07
CA GLU A 138 -4.45 19.95 -5.82
C GLU A 138 -4.88 18.93 -4.76
N ASN A 139 -6.18 18.70 -4.59
CA ASN A 139 -6.69 17.71 -3.63
C ASN A 139 -6.22 16.29 -3.96
N ILE A 140 -6.25 15.89 -5.25
CA ILE A 140 -5.74 14.59 -5.70
C ILE A 140 -4.23 14.48 -5.48
N ASN A 141 -3.47 15.54 -5.79
CA ASN A 141 -2.02 15.57 -5.57
C ASN A 141 -1.66 15.52 -4.07
N ASN A 142 -2.39 16.23 -3.22
CA ASN A 142 -2.22 16.19 -1.77
C ASN A 142 -2.51 14.81 -1.21
N LEU A 143 -3.57 14.15 -1.71
CA LEU A 143 -3.87 12.76 -1.35
C LEU A 143 -2.70 11.83 -1.70
N LYS A 144 -2.17 11.94 -2.93
CA LYS A 144 -1.01 11.16 -3.39
C LYS A 144 0.24 11.40 -2.52
N ASN A 145 0.51 12.66 -2.16
CA ASN A 145 1.67 13.03 -1.37
C ASN A 145 1.57 12.58 0.09
N ASN A 146 0.40 12.65 0.71
CA ASN A 146 0.19 12.18 2.08
C ASN A 146 0.37 10.67 2.19
N ILE A 147 -0.06 9.91 1.16
CA ILE A 147 0.10 8.46 1.13
C ILE A 147 1.57 8.06 0.94
N SER A 148 2.32 8.76 0.09
CA SER A 148 3.76 8.51 -0.05
C SER A 148 4.50 8.63 1.28
N LYS A 149 4.02 9.48 2.20
CA LYS A 149 4.62 9.67 3.53
C LYS A 149 4.17 8.63 4.56
N GLU A 150 3.02 7.98 4.38
CA GLU A 150 2.54 6.93 5.29
C GLU A 150 3.05 5.53 4.93
N VAL A 151 3.53 5.34 3.70
CA VAL A 151 4.00 4.05 3.16
C VAL A 151 5.52 3.87 3.30
N ASP A 152 6.28 4.96 3.48
CA ASP A 152 7.74 4.97 3.75
C ASP A 152 8.04 4.90 5.26
#